data_AF-A0A9N9KEX2-F1
#
_entry.id   AF-A0A9N9KEX2-F1
#
_cell.length_a   1.000
_cell.length_b   1.000
_cell.length_c   1.000
_cell.angle_alpha   90.00
_cell.angle_beta   90.00
_cell.angle_gamma   90.00
#
_symmetry.space_group_name_H-M   'P 1'
#
loop_
_entity.id
_entity.type
_entity.pdbx_description
1 polymer ?
#
loop_
_entity_poly.entity_id
_entity_poly.type
_entity_poly.pdbx_seq_one_letter_code
_entity_poly.pdbx_strand_id
1 'polypeptide(L)'
;PKKEKKEQPKKEPKKEQPKKDQKPEDEEEEEKPEPKPKSKLEMLPPSPLNLEEWKRFYSNNETRPDAIDWFWKHYDPEGYSIWSVDYKYNSELDKVFMSSNLIGGFYNRLDRARKYAFGSLVVLGEDKNNEIAGYFVIRGQEIPEE
;
A
#
# COMPACT_ATOMS: atom_id res chain seq x y z
N PRO A 1 28.91 -2.80 66.28
CA PRO A 1 30.05 -2.19 65.56
C PRO A 1 29.62 -0.83 64.96
N LYS A 2 30.37 0.23 65.27
CA LYS A 2 30.47 1.58 64.63
C LYS A 2 30.09 1.61 63.14
N LYS A 3 29.63 2.68 62.47
CA LYS A 3 29.40 4.14 62.67
C LYS A 3 28.63 4.62 61.41
N GLU A 4 27.54 5.37 61.50
CA GLU A 4 27.42 6.84 61.31
C GLU A 4 27.88 7.47 59.98
N LYS A 5 26.92 8.04 59.23
CA LYS A 5 26.83 9.42 58.63
C LYS A 5 25.65 9.45 57.63
N LYS A 6 24.53 10.21 57.76
CA LYS A 6 24.30 11.68 57.88
C LYS A 6 25.25 12.48 56.97
N GLU A 7 24.82 13.30 56.01
CA GLU A 7 23.80 14.37 56.05
C GLU A 7 23.58 14.93 54.61
N GLN A 8 22.48 15.68 54.42
CA GLN A 8 21.98 16.36 53.20
C GLN A 8 22.79 17.66 52.83
N PRO A 9 22.29 18.66 52.06
CA PRO A 9 21.88 18.75 50.63
C PRO A 9 22.49 19.99 49.88
N LYS A 10 22.06 20.19 48.60
CA LYS A 10 21.86 21.47 47.86
C LYS A 10 23.06 22.15 47.13
N LYS A 11 22.98 22.24 45.78
CA LYS A 11 23.02 23.49 44.97
C LYS A 11 22.94 23.21 43.45
N GLU A 12 22.18 24.09 42.78
CA GLU A 12 21.79 24.19 41.36
C GLU A 12 22.97 24.60 40.42
N PRO A 13 22.74 25.17 39.22
CA PRO A 13 22.25 24.60 37.96
C PRO A 13 23.29 24.83 36.83
N LYS A 14 23.26 24.08 35.70
CA LYS A 14 23.92 24.58 34.48
C LYS A 14 23.45 23.95 33.17
N LYS A 15 22.87 24.85 32.36
CA LYS A 15 22.97 25.00 30.90
C LYS A 15 22.12 24.12 29.98
N GLU A 16 21.09 24.77 29.45
CA GLU A 16 20.78 24.76 28.01
C GLU A 16 22.05 24.76 27.14
N GLN A 17 22.10 23.84 26.16
CA GLN A 17 22.30 24.22 24.77
C GLN A 17 21.87 23.08 23.82
N PRO A 18 21.36 23.41 22.63
CA PRO A 18 20.61 22.52 21.76
C PRO A 18 21.54 21.70 20.87
N LYS A 19 21.27 20.40 20.73
CA LYS A 19 21.73 19.58 19.61
C LYS A 19 20.48 19.18 18.83
N LYS A 20 20.06 20.03 17.90
CA LYS A 20 20.46 20.00 16.49
C LYS A 20 19.83 18.78 15.82
N ASP A 21 18.72 19.05 15.12
CA ASP A 21 18.19 18.28 14.00
C ASP A 21 19.25 17.38 13.38
N GLN A 22 19.14 16.08 13.65
CA GLN A 22 19.56 15.05 12.71
C GLN A 22 18.29 14.52 12.08
N LYS A 23 17.86 15.24 11.04
CA LYS A 23 17.17 14.65 9.91
C LYS A 23 18.11 13.55 9.39
N PRO A 24 17.76 12.26 9.40
CA PRO A 24 18.35 11.36 8.44
C PRO A 24 17.85 11.86 7.08
N GLU A 25 18.74 12.58 6.43
CA GLU A 25 18.81 12.64 4.98
C GLU A 25 19.08 11.19 4.55
N ASP A 26 18.00 10.40 4.51
CA ASP A 26 17.93 9.19 3.72
C ASP A 26 17.99 9.71 2.29
N GLU A 27 19.21 9.89 1.80
CA GLU A 27 19.52 9.75 0.38
C GLU A 27 18.99 8.37 0.00
N GLU A 28 17.68 8.30 -0.28
CA GLU A 28 17.11 7.35 -1.23
C GLU A 28 17.83 7.67 -2.54
N GLU A 29 19.03 7.10 -2.64
CA GLU A 29 19.75 6.87 -3.86
C GLU A 29 18.72 6.17 -4.75
N GLU A 30 18.06 6.96 -5.60
CA GLU A 30 17.29 6.48 -6.74
C GLU A 30 18.28 5.69 -7.60
N GLU A 31 18.52 4.43 -7.21
CA GLU A 31 18.94 3.37 -8.10
C GLU A 31 17.86 3.34 -9.17
N LYS A 32 18.06 4.14 -10.23
CA LYS A 32 17.36 4.00 -11.50
C LYS A 32 17.53 2.53 -11.89
N PRO A 33 16.47 1.71 -11.78
CA PRO A 33 16.61 0.33 -12.20
C PRO A 33 16.88 0.38 -13.70
N GLU A 34 17.94 -0.33 -14.12
CA GLU A 34 18.28 -0.56 -15.52
C GLU A 34 17.02 -0.83 -16.34
N PRO A 35 16.94 -0.37 -17.60
CA PRO A 35 15.72 -0.40 -18.38
C PRO A 35 15.29 -1.85 -18.62
N LYS A 36 14.44 -2.33 -17.70
CA LYS A 36 13.73 -3.59 -17.80
C LYS A 36 13.00 -3.57 -19.15
N PRO A 37 12.98 -4.70 -19.89
CA PRO A 37 12.36 -4.76 -21.22
C PRO A 37 10.97 -4.12 -21.13
N LYS A 38 10.77 -3.04 -21.90
CA LYS A 38 9.54 -2.23 -21.89
C LYS A 38 8.35 -3.19 -21.94
N SER A 39 7.59 -3.23 -20.86
CA SER A 39 6.38 -4.04 -20.80
C SER A 39 5.47 -3.61 -21.96
N LYS A 40 4.74 -4.54 -22.59
CA LYS A 40 3.78 -4.23 -23.66
C LYS A 40 2.80 -3.13 -23.23
N LEU A 41 2.58 -2.99 -21.92
CA LEU A 41 1.75 -1.96 -21.29
C LEU A 41 2.34 -0.53 -21.33
N GLU A 42 3.66 -0.38 -21.44
CA GLU A 42 4.33 0.92 -21.61
C GLU A 42 4.32 1.42 -23.05
N MET A 43 4.01 0.55 -24.01
CA MET A 43 3.83 0.94 -25.42
C MET A 43 2.42 1.49 -25.70
N LEU A 44 1.50 1.38 -24.73
CA LEU A 44 0.15 1.89 -24.87
C LEU A 44 0.12 3.43 -24.77
N PRO A 45 -0.78 4.11 -25.52
CA PRO A 45 -0.85 5.57 -25.56
C PRO A 45 -1.12 6.15 -24.17
N PRO A 46 -0.46 7.25 -23.77
CA PRO A 46 -0.60 7.80 -22.42
C PRO A 46 -2.07 8.00 -22.05
N SER A 47 -2.48 7.45 -20.90
CA SER A 47 -3.83 7.58 -20.37
C SER A 47 -3.93 8.81 -19.47
N PRO A 48 -5.06 9.53 -19.45
CA PRO A 48 -5.30 10.62 -18.51
C PRO A 48 -5.40 10.14 -17.05
N LEU A 49 -5.73 8.87 -16.79
CA LEU A 49 -5.64 8.28 -15.46
C LEU A 49 -4.16 8.02 -15.08
N ASN A 50 -3.64 8.79 -14.14
CA ASN A 50 -2.37 8.50 -13.48
C ASN A 50 -2.59 7.54 -12.29
N LEU A 51 -2.08 6.32 -12.41
CA LEU A 51 -2.30 5.27 -11.41
C LEU A 51 -1.59 5.53 -10.07
N GLU A 52 -0.43 6.21 -10.08
CA GLU A 52 0.29 6.54 -8.84
C GLU A 52 -0.43 7.65 -8.06
N GLU A 53 -0.95 8.64 -8.79
CA GLU A 53 -1.81 9.68 -8.20
C GLU A 53 -3.10 9.08 -7.65
N TRP A 54 -3.72 8.16 -8.41
CA TRP A 54 -4.88 7.41 -7.95
C TRP A 54 -4.61 6.69 -6.63
N LYS A 55 -3.54 5.89 -6.55
CA LYS A 55 -3.17 5.15 -5.33
C LYS A 55 -2.96 6.08 -4.14
N ARG A 56 -2.24 7.19 -4.34
CA ARG A 56 -1.98 8.19 -3.31
C ARG A 56 -3.27 8.87 -2.85
N PHE A 57 -4.18 9.16 -3.77
CA PHE A 57 -5.47 9.76 -3.44
C PHE A 57 -6.35 8.77 -2.68
N TYR A 58 -6.41 7.52 -3.13
CA TYR A 58 -7.18 6.44 -2.49
C TYR A 58 -6.70 6.13 -1.07
N SER A 59 -5.39 6.14 -0.81
CA SER A 59 -4.84 5.84 0.53
C SER A 59 -5.01 6.97 1.54
N ASN A 60 -5.06 8.21 1.07
CA ASN A 60 -5.03 9.39 1.93
C ASN A 60 -6.41 10.00 2.22
N ASN A 61 -7.44 9.59 1.46
CA ASN A 61 -8.79 10.13 1.56
C ASN A 61 -9.80 9.01 1.80
N GLU A 62 -11.01 9.39 2.20
CA GLU A 62 -12.11 8.45 2.37
C GLU A 62 -12.45 7.78 1.02
N THR A 63 -12.58 6.44 1.03
CA THR A 63 -12.87 5.69 -0.19
C THR A 63 -14.19 6.14 -0.81
N ARG A 64 -15.20 6.45 0.01
CA ARG A 64 -16.48 6.98 -0.44
C ARG A 64 -16.83 8.23 0.39
N PRO A 65 -17.16 9.37 -0.24
CA PRO A 65 -17.31 9.57 -1.69
C PRO A 65 -16.01 9.96 -2.42
N ASP A 66 -15.03 10.55 -1.72
CA ASP A 66 -13.98 11.36 -2.34
C ASP A 66 -13.10 10.60 -3.33
N ALA A 67 -12.55 9.44 -2.94
CA ALA A 67 -11.65 8.68 -3.82
C ALA A 67 -12.38 8.15 -5.05
N ILE A 68 -13.54 7.50 -4.86
CA ILE A 68 -14.29 6.94 -5.98
C ILE A 68 -14.80 8.04 -6.93
N ASP A 69 -15.22 9.19 -6.41
CA ASP A 69 -15.62 10.33 -7.27
C ASP A 69 -14.43 10.89 -8.05
N TRP A 70 -13.25 10.96 -7.44
CA TRP A 70 -12.02 11.33 -8.15
C TRP A 70 -11.68 10.32 -9.24
N PHE A 71 -11.80 9.02 -8.95
CA PHE A 71 -11.52 7.94 -9.91
C PHE A 71 -12.40 8.07 -11.14
N TRP A 72 -13.72 8.16 -10.99
CA TRP A 72 -14.63 8.25 -12.13
C TRP A 72 -14.46 9.52 -12.97
N LYS A 73 -13.98 10.63 -12.38
CA LYS A 73 -13.66 11.86 -13.13
C LYS A 73 -12.42 11.73 -14.02
N HIS A 74 -11.47 10.87 -13.64
CA HIS A 74 -10.19 10.70 -14.35
C HIS A 74 -10.10 9.36 -15.08
N TYR A 75 -11.08 8.47 -14.90
CA TYR A 75 -11.07 7.14 -15.46
C TYR A 75 -11.09 7.16 -16.99
N ASP A 76 -10.17 6.42 -17.58
CA ASP A 76 -10.05 6.25 -19.03
C ASP A 76 -10.40 4.80 -19.40
N PRO A 77 -11.57 4.55 -20.00
CA PRO A 77 -11.98 3.21 -20.40
C PRO A 77 -11.19 2.66 -21.59
N GLU A 78 -10.52 3.49 -22.40
CA GLU A 78 -9.66 3.02 -23.48
C GLU A 78 -8.30 2.57 -22.94
N GLY A 79 -7.81 3.30 -21.93
CA GLY A 79 -6.52 3.07 -21.33
C GLY A 79 -6.49 2.06 -20.18
N TYR A 80 -7.57 1.89 -19.43
CA TYR A 80 -7.65 0.98 -18.30
C TYR A 80 -8.91 0.13 -18.38
N SER A 81 -8.81 -1.08 -17.84
CA SER A 81 -9.93 -2.01 -17.67
C SER A 81 -10.16 -2.28 -16.19
N ILE A 82 -11.42 -2.52 -15.83
CA ILE A 82 -11.85 -2.88 -14.48
C ILE A 82 -12.28 -4.35 -14.48
N TRP A 83 -11.72 -5.13 -13.57
CA TRP A 83 -11.97 -6.56 -13.43
C TRP A 83 -12.55 -6.83 -12.05
N SER A 84 -13.70 -7.50 -11.99
CA SER A 84 -14.23 -8.04 -10.74
C SER A 84 -13.54 -9.35 -10.40
N VAL A 85 -13.17 -9.52 -9.14
CA VAL A 85 -12.58 -10.74 -8.61
C VAL A 85 -13.55 -11.38 -7.63
N ASP A 86 -13.83 -12.65 -7.85
CA ASP A 86 -14.51 -13.53 -6.92
C ASP A 86 -13.64 -14.79 -6.75
N TYR A 87 -13.35 -15.12 -5.50
CA TYR A 87 -12.49 -16.24 -5.19
C TYR A 87 -13.23 -17.57 -5.39
N LYS A 88 -12.77 -18.33 -6.37
CA LYS A 88 -13.40 -19.59 -6.79
C LYS A 88 -13.58 -20.63 -5.68
N TYR A 89 -12.73 -20.61 -4.64
CA TYR A 89 -12.72 -21.62 -3.59
C TYR A 89 -13.17 -21.05 -2.23
N ASN A 90 -14.16 -20.15 -2.23
CA ASN A 90 -14.73 -19.58 -0.99
C ASN A 90 -15.13 -20.67 0.04
N SER A 91 -15.59 -21.85 -0.42
CA SER A 91 -15.95 -22.98 0.45
C SER A 91 -14.78 -23.60 1.22
N GLU A 92 -13.53 -23.32 0.83
CA GLU A 92 -12.32 -23.82 1.51
C GLU A 92 -11.80 -22.83 2.57
N LEU A 93 -12.40 -21.64 2.66
CA LEU A 93 -11.98 -20.61 3.61
C LEU A 93 -12.49 -20.94 5.02
N ASP A 94 -11.57 -21.08 5.98
CA ASP A 94 -11.89 -21.33 7.39
C ASP A 94 -11.93 -20.01 8.16
N LYS A 95 -10.78 -19.44 8.54
CA LYS A 95 -10.74 -18.24 9.39
C LYS A 95 -10.51 -16.97 8.59
N VAL A 96 -11.19 -15.87 8.95
CA VAL A 96 -11.08 -14.57 8.27
C VAL A 96 -9.64 -14.07 8.20
N PHE A 97 -8.85 -14.26 9.26
CA PHE A 97 -7.43 -13.85 9.24
C PHE A 97 -6.57 -14.70 8.29
N MET A 98 -6.92 -15.98 8.07
CA MET A 98 -6.22 -16.83 7.11
C MET A 98 -6.54 -16.39 5.68
N SER A 99 -7.80 -16.04 5.41
CA SER A 99 -8.24 -15.45 4.15
C SER A 99 -7.54 -14.11 3.86
N SER A 100 -7.38 -13.27 4.89
CA SER A 100 -6.60 -12.03 4.79
C SER A 100 -5.12 -12.29 4.47
N ASN A 101 -4.51 -13.31 5.09
CA ASN A 101 -3.14 -13.72 4.78
C ASN A 101 -2.98 -14.26 3.35
N LEU A 102 -3.98 -14.97 2.82
CA LEU A 102 -3.98 -15.42 1.42
C LEU A 102 -3.96 -14.24 0.44
N ILE A 103 -4.76 -13.20 0.70
CA ILE A 103 -4.74 -11.95 -0.08
C ILE A 103 -3.36 -11.30 -0.01
N GLY A 104 -2.78 -11.18 1.18
CA GLY A 104 -1.43 -10.62 1.35
C GLY A 104 -0.37 -11.41 0.57
N GLY A 105 -0.41 -12.73 0.63
CA GLY A 105 0.48 -13.60 -0.15
C GLY A 105 0.29 -13.47 -1.65
N PHE A 106 -0.95 -13.21 -2.11
CA PHE A 106 -1.25 -12.93 -3.51
C PHE A 106 -0.64 -11.60 -3.97
N TYR A 107 -0.79 -10.52 -3.20
CA TYR A 107 -0.17 -9.24 -3.53
C TYR A 107 1.35 -9.28 -3.58
N ASN A 108 2.00 -10.05 -2.70
CA ASN A 108 3.46 -10.22 -2.75
C ASN A 108 3.96 -10.85 -4.06
N ARG A 109 3.15 -11.72 -4.69
CA ARG A 109 3.47 -12.30 -6.01
C ARG A 109 3.23 -11.32 -7.15
N LEU A 110 2.26 -10.42 -6.99
CA LEU A 110 1.90 -9.38 -7.95
C LEU A 110 2.79 -8.12 -7.91
N ASP A 111 3.93 -8.14 -7.22
CA ASP A 111 4.78 -6.94 -7.05
C ASP A 111 5.20 -6.31 -8.39
N ARG A 112 5.46 -7.14 -9.42
CA ARG A 112 5.78 -6.65 -10.78
C ARG A 112 4.58 -5.96 -11.45
N ALA A 113 3.36 -6.44 -11.19
CA ALA A 113 2.13 -5.87 -11.72
C ALA A 113 1.75 -4.56 -11.01
N ARG A 114 2.29 -4.29 -9.81
CA ARG A 114 1.99 -3.10 -9.01
C ARG A 114 2.19 -1.80 -9.79
N LYS A 115 3.14 -1.72 -10.72
CA LYS A 115 3.36 -0.51 -11.54
C LYS A 115 2.19 -0.18 -12.48
N TYR A 116 1.44 -1.19 -12.93
CA TYR A 116 0.41 -1.05 -13.97
C TYR A 116 -0.99 -1.44 -13.51
N ALA A 117 -1.11 -1.94 -12.28
CA ALA A 117 -2.38 -2.38 -11.71
C ALA A 117 -2.59 -1.82 -10.30
N PHE A 118 -3.85 -1.59 -9.98
CA PHE A 118 -4.36 -1.32 -8.65
C PHE A 118 -5.38 -2.39 -8.31
N GLY A 119 -5.26 -3.00 -7.13
CA GLY A 119 -6.18 -4.03 -6.66
C GLY A 119 -6.70 -3.69 -5.27
N SER A 120 -7.99 -3.93 -5.05
CA SER A 120 -8.62 -3.86 -3.74
C SER A 120 -9.44 -5.14 -3.54
N LEU A 121 -8.97 -5.99 -2.64
CA LEU A 121 -9.57 -7.26 -2.27
C LEU A 121 -10.01 -7.17 -0.81
N VAL A 122 -11.18 -7.70 -0.53
CA VAL A 122 -11.80 -7.69 0.80
C VAL A 122 -12.19 -9.10 1.18
N VAL A 123 -12.12 -9.38 2.48
CA VAL A 123 -12.75 -10.57 3.06
C VAL A 123 -14.11 -10.14 3.59
N LEU A 124 -15.16 -10.82 3.15
CA LEU A 124 -16.54 -10.60 3.56
C LEU A 124 -16.99 -11.78 4.43
N GLY A 125 -17.94 -11.55 5.35
CA GLY A 125 -18.51 -12.60 6.19
C GLY A 125 -17.75 -12.86 7.48
N GLU A 126 -17.84 -14.08 7.99
CA GLU A 126 -17.37 -14.50 9.32
C GLU A 126 -16.52 -15.79 9.24
N ASP A 127 -15.94 -16.21 10.36
CA ASP A 127 -15.22 -17.48 10.41
C ASP A 127 -16.12 -18.64 9.97
N LYS A 128 -15.59 -19.52 9.12
CA LYS A 128 -16.22 -20.67 8.44
C LYS A 128 -17.31 -20.32 7.43
N ASN A 129 -17.57 -19.04 7.22
CA ASN A 129 -18.50 -18.54 6.23
C ASN A 129 -18.02 -17.16 5.75
N ASN A 130 -16.81 -17.15 5.19
CA ASN A 130 -16.23 -15.95 4.58
C ASN A 130 -15.92 -16.17 3.11
N GLU A 131 -15.86 -15.06 2.39
CA GLU A 131 -15.66 -14.99 0.96
C GLU A 131 -14.60 -13.93 0.66
N ILE A 132 -13.81 -14.15 -0.39
CA ILE A 132 -12.87 -13.15 -0.89
C ILE A 132 -13.41 -12.59 -2.19
N ALA A 133 -13.62 -11.28 -2.21
CA ALA A 133 -14.08 -10.56 -3.38
C ALA A 133 -13.32 -9.25 -3.55
N GLY A 134 -13.37 -8.66 -4.73
CA GLY A 134 -12.84 -7.32 -4.94
C GLY A 134 -12.75 -6.92 -6.39
N TYR A 135 -11.87 -5.98 -6.67
CA TYR A 135 -11.67 -5.47 -8.03
C TYR A 135 -10.21 -5.14 -8.31
N PHE A 136 -9.87 -5.19 -9.59
CA PHE A 136 -8.62 -4.69 -10.13
C PHE A 136 -8.88 -3.65 -11.21
N VAL A 137 -8.07 -2.59 -11.20
CA VAL A 137 -7.92 -1.64 -12.28
C VAL A 137 -6.57 -1.93 -12.93
N ILE A 138 -6.58 -2.31 -14.20
CA ILE A 138 -5.37 -2.75 -14.90
C ILE A 138 -5.19 -1.92 -16.17
N ARG A 139 -3.94 -1.53 -16.44
CA ARG A 139 -3.58 -0.85 -17.67
C ARG A 139 -3.81 -1.75 -18.88
N GLY A 140 -4.50 -1.25 -19.89
CA GLY A 140 -4.87 -1.99 -21.09
C GLY A 140 -6.20 -2.74 -20.95
N GLN A 141 -6.57 -3.49 -21.99
CA GLN A 141 -7.86 -4.19 -22.10
C GLN A 141 -7.78 -5.68 -21.76
N GLU A 142 -6.57 -6.21 -21.54
CA GLU A 142 -6.32 -7.61 -21.27
C GLU A 142 -5.69 -7.77 -19.89
N ILE A 143 -5.92 -8.91 -19.25
CA ILE A 143 -5.22 -9.27 -18.02
C ILE A 143 -3.78 -9.62 -18.41
N PRO A 144 -2.76 -8.95 -17.84
CA PRO A 144 -1.36 -9.27 -18.11
C PRO A 144 -1.05 -10.70 -17.68
N GLU A 145 -0.52 -11.50 -18.60
CA GLU A 145 0.16 -12.74 -18.27
C GLU A 145 1.47 -12.37 -17.54
N GLU A 146 1.67 -12.88 -16.32
CA GLU A 146 2.85 -12.59 -15.46
C GLU A 146 4.21 -12.92 -16.11
#